data_AF-A0AA36IHL7-F1
#
_entry.id   AF-A0AA36IHL7-F1
#
_cell.length_a   1.000
_cell.length_b   1.000
_cell.length_c   1.000
_cell.angle_alpha   90.00
_cell.angle_beta   90.00
_cell.angle_gamma   90.00
#
_symmetry.space_group_name_H-M   'P 1'
#
loop_
_entity.id
_entity.type
_entity.pdbx_description
1 polymer ?
#
loop_
_entity_poly.entity_id
_entity_poly.type
_entity_poly.pdbx_seq_one_letter_code
_entity_poly.pdbx_strand_id
1 'polypeptide(L)'
;AKAKAKAKGKAKAKAGPRGVIKAIAAKEFAAVSAKLKKSASKETVAGKGKWYFMSDLRKIKAGADDEAAWTKYTPKMNKQLEDAYSKGFKQYTMTFKDKQYIVKFNTMMQFRADDKSLQRPVKRE
;
A
#
# COMPACT_ATOMS: atom_id res chain seq x y z
N ALA A 1 22.60 12.15 -54.50
CA ALA A 1 21.26 11.93 -53.92
C ALA A 1 21.41 11.37 -52.51
N LYS A 2 20.90 12.05 -51.46
CA LYS A 2 20.94 11.57 -50.07
C LYS A 2 19.53 11.38 -49.52
N ALA A 3 19.29 10.14 -49.05
CA ALA A 3 18.49 9.69 -47.92
C ALA A 3 17.05 10.18 -47.71
N LYS A 4 16.10 9.23 -47.61
CA LYS A 4 14.97 9.29 -46.65
C LYS A 4 14.62 7.90 -46.13
N ALA A 5 15.13 7.57 -44.94
CA ALA A 5 14.58 6.53 -44.09
C ALA A 5 13.44 7.15 -43.24
N LYS A 6 12.22 6.60 -43.32
CA LYS A 6 11.07 7.00 -42.50
C LYS A 6 11.10 6.22 -41.18
N ALA A 7 11.40 6.91 -40.07
CA ALA A 7 11.23 6.37 -38.72
C ALA A 7 9.82 6.69 -38.20
N LYS A 8 9.10 5.64 -37.75
CA LYS A 8 7.79 5.69 -37.10
C LYS A 8 7.86 6.44 -35.76
N GLY A 9 7.25 7.62 -35.69
CA GLY A 9 7.00 8.33 -34.43
C GLY A 9 5.80 7.72 -33.70
N LYS A 10 6.03 7.13 -32.53
CA LYS A 10 5.00 6.62 -31.61
C LYS A 10 4.10 7.76 -31.12
N ALA A 11 2.80 7.61 -31.27
CA ALA A 11 1.79 8.51 -30.75
C ALA A 11 1.87 8.59 -29.21
N LYS A 12 2.04 9.81 -28.69
CA LYS A 12 1.91 10.19 -27.28
C LYS A 12 0.49 9.85 -26.82
N ALA A 13 0.35 8.89 -25.91
CA ALA A 13 -0.89 8.68 -25.18
C ALA A 13 -1.21 9.94 -24.36
N LYS A 14 -2.27 10.65 -24.76
CA LYS A 14 -2.89 11.71 -23.94
C LYS A 14 -3.44 11.04 -22.68
N ALA A 15 -2.80 11.26 -21.55
CA ALA A 15 -3.38 10.98 -20.25
C ALA A 15 -4.64 11.85 -20.12
N GLY A 16 -5.82 11.23 -20.12
CA GLY A 16 -7.06 11.90 -19.73
C GLY A 16 -6.95 12.49 -18.32
N PRO A 17 -7.89 13.37 -17.91
CA PRO A 17 -7.82 14.03 -16.62
C PRO A 17 -7.91 12.96 -15.53
N ARG A 18 -6.76 12.59 -14.98
CA ARG A 18 -6.67 11.76 -13.78
C ARG A 18 -7.34 12.59 -12.69
N GLY A 19 -8.58 12.23 -12.36
CA GLY A 19 -9.36 12.88 -11.33
C GLY A 19 -8.46 13.19 -10.14
N VAL A 20 -8.46 14.46 -9.76
CA VAL A 20 -7.68 15.00 -8.65
C VAL A 20 -7.94 14.11 -7.44
N ILE A 21 -7.01 13.20 -7.15
CA ILE A 21 -7.02 12.50 -5.88
C ILE A 21 -6.61 13.57 -4.89
N LYS A 22 -7.61 14.26 -4.32
CA LYS A 22 -7.45 15.13 -3.15
C LYS A 22 -6.57 14.34 -2.19
N ALA A 23 -5.40 14.88 -1.88
CA ALA A 23 -4.49 14.27 -0.93
C ALA A 23 -5.29 13.99 0.33
N ILE A 24 -5.56 12.71 0.62
CA ILE A 24 -6.30 12.36 1.82
C ILE A 24 -5.44 12.81 2.98
N ALA A 25 -5.99 13.68 3.83
CA ALA A 25 -5.24 14.27 4.93
C ALA A 25 -4.62 13.15 5.79
N ALA A 26 -3.35 13.32 6.16
CA ALA A 26 -2.60 12.35 6.98
C ALA A 26 -3.34 11.94 8.27
N LYS A 27 -4.26 12.79 8.75
CA LYS A 27 -5.11 12.57 9.91
C LYS A 27 -6.12 11.43 9.72
N GLU A 28 -6.70 11.29 8.54
CA GLU A 28 -7.66 10.21 8.23
C GLU A 28 -6.94 8.85 8.19
N PHE A 29 -5.74 8.83 7.60
CA PHE A 29 -4.87 7.66 7.63
C PHE A 29 -4.47 7.28 9.06
N ALA A 30 -4.14 8.27 9.90
CA ALA A 30 -3.79 8.03 11.30
C ALA A 30 -4.98 7.42 12.07
N ALA A 31 -6.20 7.92 11.87
CA ALA A 31 -7.40 7.40 12.52
C ALA A 31 -7.68 5.93 12.15
N VAL A 32 -7.63 5.60 10.86
CA VAL A 32 -7.79 4.22 10.38
C VAL A 32 -6.69 3.32 10.95
N SER A 33 -5.44 3.77 10.89
CA SER A 33 -4.32 2.99 11.41
C SER A 33 -4.37 2.75 12.92
N ALA A 34 -4.87 3.71 13.70
CA ALA A 34 -5.10 3.56 15.13
C ALA A 34 -6.20 2.55 15.43
N LYS A 35 -7.30 2.58 14.66
CA LYS A 35 -8.39 1.58 14.76
C LYS A 35 -7.85 0.18 14.47
N LEU A 36 -7.05 0.02 13.42
CA LEU A 36 -6.43 -1.26 13.04
C LEU A 36 -5.40 -1.76 14.05
N LYS A 37 -4.57 -0.87 14.60
CA LYS A 37 -3.64 -1.23 15.68
C LYS A 37 -4.38 -1.76 16.90
N LYS A 38 -5.51 -1.13 17.26
CA LYS A 38 -6.36 -1.57 18.37
C LYS A 38 -7.03 -2.93 18.09
N SER A 39 -7.39 -3.19 16.82
CA SER A 39 -7.90 -4.50 16.40
C SER A 39 -6.81 -5.58 16.38
N ALA A 40 -5.60 -5.25 15.93
CA ALA A 40 -4.46 -6.19 15.87
C ALA A 40 -3.96 -6.64 17.26
N SER A 41 -4.22 -5.85 18.31
CA SER A 41 -3.95 -6.24 19.70
C SER A 41 -4.95 -7.25 20.28
N LYS A 42 -6.07 -7.55 19.60
CA LYS A 42 -6.94 -8.68 19.97
C LYS A 42 -6.35 -9.99 19.42
N GLU A 43 -5.43 -10.58 20.18
CA GLU A 43 -5.16 -12.02 20.25
C GLU A 43 -5.31 -12.87 18.96
N THR A 44 -4.60 -12.51 17.89
CA THR A 44 -4.32 -13.48 16.80
C THR A 44 -2.96 -14.11 17.05
N VAL A 45 -2.94 -15.43 17.27
CA VAL A 45 -1.75 -16.27 17.48
C VAL A 45 -0.63 -15.87 16.51
N ALA A 46 0.54 -15.53 17.04
CA ALA A 46 1.71 -15.15 16.24
C ALA A 46 2.03 -16.24 15.21
N GLY A 47 2.18 -15.87 13.93
CA GLY A 47 2.55 -16.77 12.84
C GLY A 47 1.43 -17.21 11.90
N LYS A 48 0.15 -16.85 12.16
CA LYS A 48 -0.99 -17.16 11.27
C LYS A 48 -1.67 -15.93 10.66
N GLY A 49 -1.10 -14.73 10.85
CA GLY A 49 -1.67 -13.48 10.34
C GLY A 49 -1.70 -13.40 8.81
N LYS A 50 -2.84 -12.99 8.28
CA LYS A 50 -3.04 -12.53 6.90
C LYS A 50 -2.99 -11.01 6.89
N TRP A 51 -2.07 -10.49 6.11
CA TRP A 51 -1.86 -9.07 5.89
C TRP A 51 -2.66 -8.60 4.68
N TYR A 52 -3.25 -7.43 4.83
CA TYR A 52 -3.98 -6.73 3.79
C TYR A 52 -3.53 -5.27 3.75
N PHE A 53 -3.61 -4.66 2.58
CA PHE A 53 -3.38 -3.23 2.37
C PHE A 53 -4.60 -2.60 1.74
N MET A 54 -4.84 -1.34 2.04
CA MET A 54 -5.95 -0.61 1.41
C MET A 54 -5.58 -0.26 -0.04
N SER A 55 -6.24 -0.89 -1.01
CA SER A 55 -6.02 -0.64 -2.43
C SER A 55 -6.81 0.57 -2.93
N ASP A 56 -8.03 0.77 -2.42
CA ASP A 56 -8.86 1.92 -2.74
C ASP A 56 -8.75 3.02 -1.67
N LEU A 57 -7.93 4.03 -1.96
CA LEU A 57 -7.72 5.17 -1.09
C LEU A 57 -8.89 6.16 -1.10
N ARG A 58 -9.82 6.06 -2.06
CA ARG A 58 -11.02 6.94 -2.08
C ARG A 58 -11.94 6.60 -0.92
N LYS A 59 -11.87 5.37 -0.42
CA LYS A 59 -12.67 4.88 0.69
C LYS A 59 -12.04 5.10 2.05
N ILE A 60 -10.90 5.77 2.22
CA ILE A 60 -10.21 5.87 3.54
C ILE A 60 -11.15 6.25 4.71
N LYS A 61 -12.12 7.15 4.47
CA LYS A 61 -13.07 7.59 5.51
C LYS A 61 -14.03 6.48 5.99
N ALA A 62 -14.39 5.54 5.12
CA ALA A 62 -15.23 4.37 5.42
C ALA A 62 -14.43 3.05 5.42
N GLY A 63 -13.16 3.11 5.02
CA GLY A 63 -12.39 1.96 4.55
C GLY A 63 -11.92 1.07 5.68
N ALA A 64 -11.99 1.52 6.93
CA ALA A 64 -11.85 0.60 8.07
C ALA A 64 -12.98 -0.44 8.12
N ASP A 65 -14.16 -0.09 7.61
CA ASP A 65 -15.40 -0.89 7.71
C ASP A 65 -15.80 -1.51 6.35
N ASP A 66 -15.16 -1.11 5.24
CA ASP A 66 -15.41 -1.64 3.89
C ASP A 66 -14.35 -2.68 3.50
N GLU A 67 -14.73 -3.97 3.54
CA GLU A 67 -13.85 -5.09 3.19
C GLU A 67 -13.35 -5.03 1.74
N ALA A 68 -14.12 -4.46 0.81
CA ALA A 68 -13.74 -4.36 -0.59
C ALA A 68 -12.63 -3.32 -0.84
N ALA A 69 -12.39 -2.41 0.12
CA ALA A 69 -11.26 -1.49 0.07
C ALA A 69 -9.93 -2.17 0.43
N TRP A 70 -9.97 -3.36 1.04
CA TRP A 70 -8.80 -4.12 1.47
C TRP A 70 -8.41 -5.16 0.43
N THR A 71 -7.13 -5.16 0.08
CA THR A 71 -6.55 -6.16 -0.81
C THR A 71 -5.50 -6.95 -0.06
N LYS A 72 -5.61 -8.26 -0.14
CA LYS A 72 -4.66 -9.17 0.50
C LYS A 72 -3.28 -9.05 -0.15
N TYR A 73 -2.23 -9.09 0.66
CA TYR A 73 -0.89 -9.25 0.13
C TYR A 73 -0.72 -10.60 -0.57
N THR A 74 0.24 -10.66 -1.49
CA THR A 74 0.61 -11.94 -2.12
C THR A 74 1.10 -12.92 -1.06
N PRO A 75 0.98 -14.25 -1.26
CA PRO A 75 1.39 -15.25 -0.26
C PRO A 75 2.85 -15.08 0.20
N LYS A 76 3.75 -14.73 -0.72
CA LYS A 76 5.17 -14.45 -0.44
C LYS A 76 5.34 -13.25 0.50
N MET A 77 4.68 -12.13 0.19
CA MET A 77 4.74 -10.91 1.00
C MET A 77 4.08 -11.09 2.35
N ASN A 78 2.97 -11.84 2.39
CA ASN A 78 2.29 -12.15 3.62
C ASN A 78 3.21 -12.89 4.59
N LYS A 79 3.90 -13.93 4.10
CA LYS A 79 4.88 -14.67 4.89
C LYS A 79 6.02 -13.78 5.40
N GLN A 80 6.57 -12.94 4.52
CA GLN A 80 7.65 -12.02 4.90
C GLN A 80 7.21 -10.98 5.94
N LEU A 81 6.01 -10.42 5.81
CA LEU A 81 5.44 -9.47 6.77
C LEU A 81 5.16 -10.15 8.11
N GLU A 82 4.58 -11.34 8.10
CA GLU A 82 4.28 -12.10 9.31
C GLU A 82 5.56 -12.55 10.02
N ASP A 83 6.59 -12.99 9.28
CA ASP A 83 7.89 -13.35 9.83
C ASP A 83 8.56 -12.12 10.46
N ALA A 84 8.52 -10.97 9.78
CA ALA A 84 9.10 -9.72 10.30
C ALA A 84 8.32 -9.22 11.54
N TYR A 85 6.99 -9.32 11.51
CA TYR A 85 6.16 -8.95 12.65
C TYR A 85 6.39 -9.87 13.86
N SER A 86 6.43 -11.19 13.64
CA SER A 86 6.66 -12.19 14.69
C SER A 86 8.06 -12.08 15.32
N LYS A 87 9.05 -11.64 14.54
CA LYS A 87 10.41 -11.35 15.02
C LYS A 87 10.53 -10.00 15.74
N GLY A 88 9.45 -9.22 15.84
CA GLY A 88 9.44 -7.92 16.53
C GLY A 88 10.10 -6.78 15.74
N PHE A 89 10.21 -6.91 14.41
CA PHE A 89 10.70 -5.78 13.61
C PHE A 89 9.73 -4.59 13.68
N LYS A 90 10.27 -3.38 13.69
CA LYS A 90 9.46 -2.14 13.69
C LYS A 90 8.89 -1.82 12.30
N GLN A 91 9.61 -2.21 11.26
CA GLN A 91 9.25 -1.99 9.86
C GLN A 91 9.85 -3.06 8.96
N TYR A 92 9.24 -3.26 7.80
CA TYR A 92 9.71 -4.17 6.75
C TYR A 92 9.69 -3.47 5.40
N THR A 93 10.74 -3.66 4.60
CA THR A 93 10.84 -3.05 3.27
C THR A 93 10.72 -4.14 2.22
N MET A 94 9.83 -3.95 1.25
CA MET A 94 9.54 -4.89 0.18
C MET A 94 9.49 -4.19 -1.16
N THR A 95 9.84 -4.90 -2.23
CA THR A 95 9.70 -4.40 -3.60
C THR A 95 8.50 -5.05 -4.28
N PHE A 96 7.61 -4.25 -4.84
CA PHE A 96 6.41 -4.68 -5.55
C PHE A 96 6.24 -3.89 -6.85
N LYS A 97 6.17 -4.58 -7.99
CA LYS A 97 6.02 -3.96 -9.32
C LYS A 97 7.03 -2.81 -9.54
N ASP A 98 8.32 -3.12 -9.31
CA ASP A 98 9.46 -2.19 -9.47
C ASP A 98 9.41 -0.95 -8.55
N LYS A 99 8.57 -0.99 -7.52
CA LYS A 99 8.44 0.07 -6.53
C LYS A 99 8.76 -0.48 -5.16
N GLN A 100 9.55 0.26 -4.41
CA GLN A 100 9.89 -0.11 -3.04
C GLN A 100 8.83 0.46 -2.09
N TYR A 101 8.34 -0.40 -1.21
CA TYR A 101 7.35 -0.08 -0.18
C TYR A 101 7.90 -0.44 1.19
N ILE A 102 7.66 0.42 2.16
CA ILE A 102 8.09 0.29 3.54
C ILE A 102 6.83 0.14 4.39
N VAL A 103 6.61 -1.04 4.96
CA VAL A 103 5.51 -1.31 5.88
C VAL A 103 6.01 -1.08 7.31
N LYS A 104 5.48 -0.07 7.98
CA LYS A 104 5.75 0.21 9.40
C LYS A 104 4.69 -0.46 10.25
N PHE A 105 5.10 -1.45 11.04
CA PHE A 105 4.19 -2.22 11.89
C PHE A 105 3.69 -1.43 13.09
N ASN A 106 4.52 -0.54 13.65
CA ASN A 106 4.12 0.29 14.79
C ASN A 106 2.89 1.17 14.49
N THR A 107 2.82 1.68 13.26
CA THR A 107 1.73 2.53 12.80
C THR A 107 0.77 1.80 11.87
N MET A 108 0.93 0.49 11.62
CA MET A 108 0.09 -0.25 10.65
C MET A 108 -0.07 0.49 9.30
N MET A 109 1.04 0.99 8.74
CA MET A 109 1.02 1.81 7.53
C MET A 109 2.11 1.39 6.55
N GLN A 110 1.74 1.25 5.28
CA GLN A 110 2.65 1.12 4.16
C GLN A 110 2.96 2.50 3.57
N PHE A 111 4.23 2.76 3.32
CA PHE A 111 4.74 3.94 2.65
C PHE A 111 5.42 3.53 1.36
N ARG A 112 5.37 4.36 0.32
CA ARG A 112 6.23 4.18 -0.85
C ARG A 112 7.59 4.84 -0.60
N ALA A 113 8.68 4.17 -0.97
CA ALA A 113 10.03 4.71 -0.78
C ALA A 113 10.27 5.96 -1.63
N ASP A 114 9.74 5.96 -2.85
CA ASP A 114 9.84 7.10 -3.80
C ASP A 114 9.07 8.34 -3.33
N ASP A 115 8.01 8.15 -2.57
CA ASP A 115 7.08 9.22 -2.21
C ASP A 115 6.42 8.93 -0.85
N LYS A 116 6.84 9.70 0.15
CA LYS A 116 6.35 9.60 1.52
C LYS A 116 4.90 10.08 1.68
N SER A 117 4.34 10.81 0.71
CA SER A 117 2.93 11.23 0.71
C SER A 117 1.99 10.09 0.29
N LEU A 118 2.52 9.10 -0.43
CA LEU A 118 1.80 7.90 -0.83
C LEU A 118 1.91 6.84 0.25
N GLN A 119 1.02 6.97 1.23
CA GLN A 119 0.86 6.05 2.32
C GLN A 119 -0.49 5.30 2.23
N ARG A 120 -0.53 4.08 2.76
CA ARG A 120 -1.72 3.22 2.75
C ARG A 120 -1.82 2.49 4.09
N PRO A 121 -3.01 2.42 4.71
CA PRO A 121 -3.20 1.58 5.89
C PRO A 121 -2.99 0.11 5.55
N VAL A 122 -2.43 -0.63 6.49
CA VAL A 122 -2.36 -2.10 6.44
C VAL A 122 -3.10 -2.69 7.63
N LYS A 123 -3.73 -3.84 7.44
CA LYS A 123 -4.36 -4.61 8.51
C LYS A 123 -3.80 -6.03 8.56
N ARG A 124 -3.84 -6.62 9.74
CA ARG A 124 -3.56 -8.03 10.01
C ARG A 124 -4.83 -8.65 10.56
N GLU A 125 -5.27 -9.77 9.97
CA GLU A 125 -6.31 -10.66 10.49
C GLU A 125 -5.77 -12.06 10.73
#